data_AF-A0A1U7NI81-F1
#
_entry.id   AF-A0A1U7NI81-F1
#
_cell.length_a   1.000
_cell.length_b   1.000
_cell.length_c   1.000
_cell.angle_alpha   90.00
_cell.angle_beta   90.00
_cell.angle_gamma   90.00
#
_symmetry.space_group_name_H-M   'P 1'
#
loop_
_entity.id
_entity.type
_entity.pdbx_description
1 polymer ?
#
loop_
_entity_poly.entity_id
_entity_poly.type
_entity_poly.pdbx_seq_one_letter_code
_entity_poly.pdbx_strand_id
1 'polypeptide(L)'
;MKQIIKRIIGLGLLLCLSVSLIACSPSGNSSIEVQEGVEFKILDALKINNKTSNTVYYYFLASVENISDKVYHMSNLNYRMASHDGNQNNSINAIDRMQTVITNDVNPEQSTFVYGFIGFANSDQKNPGLYFPDQDVFLPFNSVKVRTINDENITNSDQAKFTIYEDNYFEFDVDASDLKFEWNHGKSLVSGLNITYRNKTKERLVVPFLSPVCTIDGLKLQDQKNADQLKKMNLDELKKQDFKVNGHAPKTTSFTGTALGYQLYYLSPEQEVVCPITFEFENVIPDFESKTGAITININSPALGYSQTIKVKS
;
A
#
# COMPACT_ATOMS: atom_id res chain seq x y z
N MET A 1 -35.94 -65.62 -0.58
CA MET A 1 -34.97 -65.07 0.40
C MET A 1 -34.19 -63.97 -0.33
N LYS A 2 -34.45 -62.69 0.02
CA LYS A 2 -33.72 -61.46 -0.37
C LYS A 2 -33.65 -61.12 -1.88
N GLN A 3 -33.86 -59.89 -2.37
CA GLN A 3 -34.34 -58.61 -1.87
C GLN A 3 -34.53 -57.73 -3.14
N ILE A 4 -35.73 -57.19 -3.39
CA ILE A 4 -36.05 -55.73 -3.34
C ILE A 4 -35.40 -54.93 -4.50
N ILE A 5 -36.10 -54.70 -5.63
CA ILE A 5 -37.07 -53.61 -5.95
C ILE A 5 -36.42 -52.43 -6.71
N LYS A 6 -36.88 -52.28 -7.97
CA LYS A 6 -37.30 -51.07 -8.73
C LYS A 6 -36.48 -49.78 -8.56
N ARG A 7 -35.81 -49.30 -9.61
CA ARG A 7 -36.33 -48.36 -10.66
C ARG A 7 -36.68 -46.95 -10.14
N ILE A 8 -36.01 -45.97 -10.76
CA ILE A 8 -36.58 -44.75 -11.41
C ILE A 8 -36.55 -43.41 -10.66
N ILE A 9 -35.87 -42.46 -11.33
CA ILE A 9 -36.03 -40.99 -11.42
C ILE A 9 -35.57 -40.11 -10.25
N GLY A 10 -34.79 -39.08 -10.59
CA GLY A 10 -34.67 -37.87 -9.78
C GLY A 10 -33.47 -37.00 -10.13
N LEU A 11 -33.60 -36.20 -11.20
CA LEU A 11 -32.86 -34.94 -11.36
C LEU A 11 -33.12 -34.09 -10.11
N GLY A 12 -32.07 -33.73 -9.36
CA GLY A 12 -32.22 -32.98 -8.11
C GLY A 12 -30.97 -32.15 -7.81
N LEU A 13 -31.15 -30.84 -7.89
CA LEU A 13 -30.32 -29.78 -7.30
C LEU A 13 -29.54 -30.25 -6.05
N LEU A 14 -28.22 -30.05 -6.06
CA LEU A 14 -27.48 -29.81 -4.81
C LEU A 14 -26.73 -28.48 -4.95
N LEU A 15 -27.47 -27.38 -4.73
CA LEU A 15 -26.93 -26.20 -4.09
C LEU A 15 -26.53 -26.62 -2.67
N CYS A 16 -25.24 -26.75 -2.41
CA CYS A 16 -24.73 -26.81 -1.04
C CYS A 16 -24.80 -25.41 -0.43
N LEU A 17 -25.99 -25.02 0.04
CA LEU A 17 -26.16 -23.94 1.02
C LEU A 17 -25.58 -24.43 2.36
N SER A 18 -24.30 -24.16 2.60
CA SER A 18 -23.72 -24.25 3.93
C SER A 18 -24.27 -23.10 4.77
N VAL A 19 -25.38 -23.35 5.46
CA VAL A 19 -25.84 -22.54 6.58
C VAL A 19 -24.91 -22.84 7.75
N SER A 20 -23.98 -21.91 8.04
CA SER A 20 -23.17 -21.97 9.25
C SER A 20 -23.07 -20.59 9.90
N LEU A 21 -23.69 -20.52 11.08
CA LEU A 21 -23.38 -19.68 12.23
C LEU A 21 -23.60 -18.17 12.11
N ILE A 22 -24.43 -17.68 13.03
CA ILE A 22 -24.77 -16.27 13.27
C ILE A 22 -23.49 -15.51 13.63
N ALA A 23 -22.85 -14.92 12.64
CA ALA A 23 -21.98 -13.76 12.75
C ALA A 23 -22.70 -12.64 11.98
N CYS A 24 -22.76 -11.41 12.51
CA CYS A 24 -23.45 -10.27 11.91
C CYS A 24 -23.35 -10.30 10.37
N SER A 25 -24.47 -10.60 9.70
CA SER A 25 -24.51 -10.70 8.24
C SER A 25 -24.02 -9.38 7.63
N PRO A 26 -23.08 -9.42 6.68
CA PRO A 26 -22.74 -8.23 5.91
C PRO A 26 -24.01 -7.63 5.29
N SER A 27 -24.14 -6.32 5.33
CA SER A 27 -25.33 -5.63 4.79
C SER A 27 -25.12 -5.30 3.32
N GLY A 28 -25.99 -5.81 2.44
CA GLY A 28 -25.99 -5.51 1.01
C GLY A 28 -25.15 -6.46 0.15
N ASN A 29 -25.27 -6.32 -1.17
CA ASN A 29 -24.51 -7.11 -2.14
C ASN A 29 -23.05 -6.62 -2.18
N SER A 30 -22.10 -7.54 -2.25
CA SER A 30 -20.66 -7.24 -2.43
C SER A 30 -20.20 -7.36 -3.88
N SER A 31 -21.08 -7.77 -4.79
CA SER A 31 -20.78 -7.92 -6.21
C SER A 31 -21.85 -7.34 -7.13
N ILE A 32 -21.45 -7.12 -8.38
CA ILE A 32 -22.27 -6.63 -9.48
C ILE A 32 -21.72 -7.16 -10.80
N GLU A 33 -22.60 -7.46 -11.74
CA GLU A 33 -22.23 -7.67 -13.14
C GLU A 33 -22.09 -6.31 -13.84
N VAL A 34 -20.85 -5.93 -14.17
CA VAL A 34 -20.54 -4.62 -14.79
C VAL A 34 -20.73 -4.63 -16.30
N GLN A 35 -20.65 -5.81 -16.90
CA GLN A 35 -20.94 -6.12 -18.29
C GLN A 35 -21.34 -7.61 -18.33
N GLU A 36 -22.11 -8.03 -19.34
CA GLU A 36 -22.48 -9.44 -19.52
C GLU A 36 -21.24 -10.36 -19.43
N GLY A 37 -21.26 -11.27 -18.45
CA GLY A 37 -20.18 -12.21 -18.15
C GLY A 37 -18.94 -11.59 -17.47
N VAL A 38 -19.04 -10.38 -16.92
CA VAL A 38 -17.96 -9.71 -16.18
C VAL A 38 -18.47 -9.30 -14.79
N GLU A 39 -18.00 -9.98 -13.76
CA GLU A 39 -18.37 -9.71 -12.36
C GLU A 39 -17.30 -8.86 -11.66
N PHE A 40 -17.74 -7.76 -11.03
CA PHE A 40 -16.95 -7.03 -10.05
C PHE A 40 -17.36 -7.47 -8.64
N LYS A 41 -16.41 -7.76 -7.76
CA LYS A 41 -16.69 -8.20 -6.39
C LYS A 41 -15.71 -7.64 -5.37
N ILE A 42 -16.21 -7.04 -4.29
CA ILE A 42 -15.40 -6.64 -3.14
C ILE A 42 -14.93 -7.91 -2.40
N LEU A 43 -13.63 -8.01 -2.18
CA LEU A 43 -12.98 -9.13 -1.50
C LEU A 43 -12.60 -8.82 -0.06
N ASP A 44 -12.05 -7.63 0.18
CA ASP A 44 -11.61 -7.19 1.51
C ASP A 44 -11.79 -5.69 1.66
N ALA A 45 -12.04 -5.26 2.90
CA ALA A 45 -12.12 -3.87 3.27
C ALA A 45 -11.42 -3.63 4.62
N LEU A 46 -10.60 -2.59 4.67
CA LEU A 46 -9.89 -2.18 5.87
C LEU A 46 -10.28 -0.75 6.22
N LYS A 47 -10.79 -0.59 7.44
CA LYS A 47 -11.00 0.71 8.07
C LYS A 47 -9.79 1.05 8.95
N ILE A 48 -9.31 2.28 8.87
CA ILE A 48 -8.29 2.79 9.77
C ILE A 48 -8.87 4.02 10.46
N ASN A 49 -9.03 3.95 11.78
CA ASN A 49 -9.41 5.09 12.59
C ASN A 49 -8.14 5.73 13.14
N ASN A 50 -7.92 6.99 12.78
CA ASN A 50 -6.82 7.78 13.29
C ASN A 50 -7.38 8.86 14.21
N LYS A 51 -7.36 8.56 15.52
CA LYS A 51 -7.87 9.48 16.54
C LYS A 51 -7.00 10.73 16.63
N THR A 52 -5.68 10.58 16.47
CA THR A 52 -4.71 11.68 16.58
C THR A 52 -4.96 12.79 15.56
N SER A 53 -5.20 12.44 14.30
CA SER A 53 -5.48 13.41 13.22
C SER A 53 -6.98 13.64 12.99
N ASN A 54 -7.86 12.96 13.73
CA ASN A 54 -9.30 12.96 13.55
C ASN A 54 -9.72 12.57 12.11
N THR A 55 -9.10 11.52 11.56
CA THR A 55 -9.37 11.02 10.20
C THR A 55 -9.77 9.55 10.21
N VAL A 56 -10.49 9.14 9.17
CA VAL A 56 -10.82 7.76 8.88
C VAL A 56 -10.44 7.45 7.44
N TYR A 57 -9.78 6.32 7.23
CA TYR A 57 -9.48 5.78 5.91
C TYR A 57 -10.20 4.46 5.70
N TYR A 58 -10.72 4.27 4.49
CA TYR A 58 -11.19 2.98 4.01
C TYR A 58 -10.34 2.56 2.83
N TYR A 59 -9.74 1.38 2.94
CA TYR A 59 -9.06 0.67 1.88
C TYR A 59 -9.97 -0.45 1.40
N PHE A 60 -9.93 -0.77 0.11
CA PHE A 60 -10.65 -1.90 -0.45
C PHE A 60 -9.79 -2.67 -1.43
N LEU A 61 -10.06 -3.97 -1.52
CA LEU A 61 -9.62 -4.85 -2.59
C LEU A 61 -10.86 -5.49 -3.22
N ALA A 62 -10.90 -5.49 -4.54
CA ALA A 62 -11.95 -6.11 -5.33
C ALA A 62 -11.35 -6.92 -6.49
N SER A 63 -12.08 -7.93 -6.96
CA SER A 63 -11.78 -8.63 -8.21
C SER A 63 -12.67 -8.15 -9.33
N VAL A 64 -12.13 -8.21 -10.55
CA VAL A 64 -12.90 -8.25 -11.79
C VAL A 64 -12.64 -9.60 -12.43
N GLU A 65 -13.68 -10.41 -12.55
CA GLU A 65 -13.64 -11.74 -13.15
C GLU A 65 -14.39 -11.71 -14.47
N ASN A 66 -13.73 -12.18 -15.53
CA ASN A 66 -14.29 -12.23 -16.87
C ASN A 66 -14.57 -13.69 -17.25
N ILE A 67 -15.83 -14.11 -17.14
CA ILE A 67 -16.31 -15.42 -17.60
C ILE A 67 -16.97 -15.34 -18.98
N SER A 68 -16.95 -14.17 -19.63
CA SER A 68 -17.43 -13.99 -20.99
C SER A 68 -16.45 -14.57 -22.03
N ASP A 69 -16.87 -14.61 -23.29
CA ASP A 69 -16.06 -15.07 -24.43
C ASP A 69 -15.18 -13.95 -25.05
N LYS A 70 -15.20 -12.73 -24.49
CA LYS A 70 -14.49 -11.56 -25.03
C LYS A 70 -13.53 -10.96 -24.02
N VAL A 71 -12.51 -10.25 -24.50
CA VAL A 71 -11.62 -9.46 -23.65
C VAL A 71 -12.42 -8.30 -23.03
N TYR A 72 -12.28 -8.09 -21.73
CA TYR A 72 -12.80 -6.92 -21.03
C TYR A 72 -11.70 -5.88 -20.85
N HIS A 73 -11.93 -4.68 -21.37
CA HIS A 73 -11.03 -3.54 -21.17
C HIS A 73 -11.38 -2.84 -19.85
N MET A 74 -10.43 -2.74 -18.94
CA MET A 74 -10.62 -2.11 -17.62
C MET A 74 -10.93 -0.62 -17.71
N SER A 75 -10.65 0.02 -18.86
CA SER A 75 -11.14 1.38 -19.16
C SER A 75 -12.67 1.50 -19.17
N ASN A 76 -13.39 0.38 -19.33
CA ASN A 76 -14.85 0.33 -19.29
C ASN A 76 -15.38 0.21 -17.87
N LEU A 77 -14.53 -0.01 -16.87
CA LEU A 77 -14.93 -0.13 -15.48
C LEU A 77 -15.18 1.27 -14.89
N ASN A 78 -16.44 1.69 -14.87
CA ASN A 78 -16.84 2.99 -14.35
C ASN A 78 -17.40 2.87 -12.93
N TYR A 79 -16.62 3.33 -11.95
CA TYR A 79 -17.06 3.42 -10.56
C TYR A 79 -16.44 4.61 -9.85
N ARG A 80 -17.10 5.07 -8.78
CA ARG A 80 -16.56 6.10 -7.89
C ARG A 80 -16.77 5.74 -6.43
N MET A 81 -15.84 6.15 -5.58
CA MET A 81 -16.06 6.08 -4.13
C MET A 81 -17.11 7.10 -3.71
N ALA A 82 -18.13 6.63 -3.00
CA ALA A 82 -19.29 7.41 -2.58
C ALA A 82 -19.71 7.01 -1.17
N SER A 83 -20.54 7.83 -0.53
CA SER A 83 -21.24 7.48 0.70
C SER A 83 -22.73 7.37 0.42
N HIS A 84 -23.38 6.43 1.09
CA HIS A 84 -24.82 6.23 0.96
C HIS A 84 -25.54 6.62 2.25
N ASP A 85 -26.54 7.51 2.15
CA ASP A 85 -27.33 8.03 3.29
C ASP A 85 -28.79 7.53 3.29
N GLY A 86 -29.02 6.33 2.75
CA GLY A 86 -30.32 5.67 2.69
C GLY A 86 -30.94 5.76 1.30
N ASN A 87 -31.10 6.97 0.74
CA ASN A 87 -31.74 7.14 -0.56
C ASN A 87 -30.83 7.75 -1.63
N GLN A 88 -29.65 8.30 -1.27
CA GLN A 88 -28.80 8.99 -2.24
C GLN A 88 -27.32 8.60 -2.12
N ASN A 89 -26.65 8.61 -3.28
CA ASN A 89 -25.23 8.33 -3.42
C ASN A 89 -24.44 9.64 -3.46
N ASN A 90 -23.99 10.09 -2.29
CA ASN A 90 -23.31 11.37 -2.12
C ASN A 90 -21.82 11.27 -2.40
N SER A 91 -21.24 12.35 -2.94
CA SER A 91 -19.79 12.48 -3.02
C SER A 91 -19.18 12.59 -1.62
N ILE A 92 -18.05 11.91 -1.40
CA ILE A 92 -17.26 12.07 -0.19
C ILE A 92 -16.24 13.20 -0.41
N ASN A 93 -16.27 14.22 0.44
CA ASN A 93 -15.19 15.20 0.56
C ASN A 93 -13.96 14.50 1.14
N ALA A 94 -13.12 13.98 0.24
CA ALA A 94 -11.92 13.24 0.64
C ALA A 94 -10.78 14.21 0.92
N ILE A 95 -10.02 13.92 1.97
CA ILE A 95 -8.71 14.55 2.21
C ILE A 95 -7.61 13.85 1.41
N ASP A 96 -7.84 12.58 1.06
CA ASP A 96 -6.92 11.76 0.28
C ASP A 96 -7.70 10.64 -0.43
N ARG A 97 -7.25 10.22 -1.60
CA ARG A 97 -7.84 9.10 -2.35
C ARG A 97 -6.90 8.52 -3.38
N MET A 98 -7.05 7.22 -3.62
CA MET A 98 -6.41 6.52 -4.72
C MET A 98 -7.34 5.46 -5.28
N GLN A 99 -7.29 5.27 -6.60
CA GLN A 99 -7.91 4.16 -7.32
C GLN A 99 -6.94 3.67 -8.37
N THR A 100 -6.85 2.36 -8.55
CA THR A 100 -5.88 1.77 -9.47
C THR A 100 -6.27 0.34 -9.81
N VAL A 101 -5.87 -0.04 -11.02
CA VAL A 101 -6.13 -1.34 -11.64
C VAL A 101 -4.78 -1.98 -11.94
N ILE A 102 -4.65 -3.29 -11.73
CA ILE A 102 -3.36 -3.98 -11.93
C ILE A 102 -3.08 -4.20 -13.42
N THR A 103 -4.12 -4.48 -14.20
CA THR A 103 -4.03 -4.75 -15.63
C THR A 103 -5.00 -3.86 -16.39
N ASN A 104 -4.68 -3.56 -17.65
CA ASN A 104 -5.58 -2.80 -18.52
C ASN A 104 -6.65 -3.68 -19.15
N ASP A 105 -6.39 -4.97 -19.30
CA ASP A 105 -7.27 -5.94 -19.93
C ASP A 105 -7.45 -7.17 -19.03
N VAL A 106 -8.61 -7.81 -19.16
CA VAL A 106 -8.94 -9.10 -18.53
C VAL A 106 -9.42 -10.04 -19.64
N ASN A 107 -8.62 -11.05 -19.98
CA ASN A 107 -9.00 -12.02 -21.00
C ASN A 107 -10.13 -12.95 -20.51
N PRO A 108 -10.80 -13.68 -21.42
CA PRO A 108 -11.75 -14.73 -21.04
C PRO A 108 -11.17 -15.71 -20.01
N GLU A 109 -11.99 -16.10 -19.05
CA GLU A 109 -11.68 -17.02 -17.94
C GLU A 109 -10.55 -16.52 -17.03
N GLN A 110 -10.23 -15.23 -17.06
CA GLN A 110 -9.23 -14.61 -16.19
C GLN A 110 -9.86 -13.64 -15.20
N SER A 111 -9.09 -13.32 -14.17
CA SER A 111 -9.43 -12.27 -13.23
C SER A 111 -8.25 -11.33 -13.01
N THR A 112 -8.58 -10.09 -12.62
CA THR A 112 -7.62 -9.10 -12.13
C THR A 112 -8.14 -8.50 -10.83
N PHE A 113 -7.34 -7.64 -10.20
CA PHE A 113 -7.76 -6.91 -9.01
C PHE A 113 -7.77 -5.41 -9.22
N VAL A 114 -8.68 -4.79 -8.47
CA VAL A 114 -8.86 -3.36 -8.31
C VAL A 114 -8.71 -3.07 -6.83
N TYR A 115 -7.97 -2.02 -6.50
CA TYR A 115 -7.85 -1.60 -5.11
C TYR A 115 -7.74 -0.09 -5.05
N GLY A 116 -7.92 0.43 -3.86
CA GLY A 116 -7.87 1.86 -3.63
C GLY A 116 -8.17 2.18 -2.19
N PHE A 117 -8.16 3.48 -1.90
CA PHE A 117 -8.56 3.97 -0.61
C PHE A 117 -9.20 5.35 -0.71
N ILE A 118 -9.93 5.70 0.34
CA ILE A 118 -10.44 7.05 0.57
C ILE A 118 -10.27 7.43 2.03
N GLY A 119 -9.66 8.59 2.26
CA GLY A 119 -9.53 9.23 3.58
C GLY A 119 -10.47 10.42 3.70
N PHE A 120 -11.07 10.61 4.87
CA PHE A 120 -11.90 11.77 5.19
C PHE A 120 -11.89 12.06 6.71
N ALA A 121 -12.39 13.23 7.12
CA ALA A 121 -12.48 13.59 8.53
C ALA A 121 -13.46 12.66 9.28
N ASN A 122 -13.10 12.26 10.50
CA ASN A 122 -13.90 11.34 11.34
C ASN A 122 -15.22 11.94 11.84
N SER A 123 -15.44 13.24 11.67
CA SER A 123 -16.71 13.91 11.96
C SER A 123 -17.89 13.33 11.17
N ASP A 124 -17.61 12.58 10.10
CA ASP A 124 -18.61 12.11 9.16
C ASP A 124 -18.86 10.61 9.34
N GLN A 125 -19.99 10.24 9.96
CA GLN A 125 -20.51 8.87 9.99
C GLN A 125 -21.06 8.45 8.61
N LYS A 126 -20.16 8.38 7.62
CA LYS A 126 -20.49 7.94 6.27
C LYS A 126 -20.58 6.41 6.23
N ASN A 127 -21.47 5.90 5.37
CA ASN A 127 -21.44 4.52 4.89
C ASN A 127 -20.72 4.49 3.53
N PRO A 128 -19.37 4.41 3.50
CA PRO A 128 -18.63 4.45 2.25
C PRO A 128 -18.72 3.13 1.49
N GLY A 129 -18.59 3.24 0.17
CA GLY A 129 -18.60 2.12 -0.75
C GLY A 129 -18.27 2.55 -2.17
N LEU A 130 -18.55 1.68 -3.11
CA LEU A 130 -18.34 1.90 -4.54
C LEU A 130 -19.70 2.09 -5.23
N TYR A 131 -19.86 3.20 -5.92
CA TYR A 131 -21.03 3.47 -6.74
C TYR A 131 -20.69 3.26 -8.22
N PHE A 132 -21.53 2.48 -8.90
CA PHE A 132 -21.45 2.14 -10.32
C PHE A 132 -22.55 2.91 -11.06
N PRO A 133 -22.23 4.06 -11.71
CA PRO A 133 -23.25 4.94 -12.28
C PRO A 133 -24.05 4.29 -13.41
N ASP A 134 -23.41 3.43 -14.20
CA ASP A 134 -24.02 2.83 -15.39
C ASP A 134 -25.10 1.80 -15.03
N GLN A 135 -24.97 1.16 -13.85
CA GLN A 135 -25.95 0.22 -13.30
C GLN A 135 -26.83 0.83 -12.20
N ASP A 136 -26.52 2.06 -11.76
CA ASP A 136 -27.11 2.71 -10.58
C ASP A 136 -27.07 1.84 -9.30
N VAL A 137 -25.94 1.16 -9.08
CA VAL A 137 -25.75 0.24 -7.94
C VAL A 137 -24.69 0.77 -6.99
N PHE A 138 -24.96 0.65 -5.70
CA PHE A 138 -24.01 0.94 -4.63
C PHE A 138 -23.60 -0.35 -3.90
N LEU A 139 -22.29 -0.62 -3.88
CA LEU A 139 -21.68 -1.70 -3.11
C LEU A 139 -21.05 -1.11 -1.84
N PRO A 140 -21.67 -1.25 -0.66
CA PRO A 140 -21.10 -0.72 0.57
C PRO A 140 -19.88 -1.54 1.01
N PHE A 141 -18.87 -0.92 1.63
CA PHE A 141 -17.71 -1.67 2.13
C PHE A 141 -18.08 -2.66 3.25
N ASN A 142 -19.16 -2.41 3.99
CA ASN A 142 -19.68 -3.34 4.99
C ASN A 142 -20.49 -4.53 4.41
N SER A 143 -20.53 -4.67 3.08
CA SER A 143 -20.96 -5.91 2.40
C SER A 143 -19.95 -7.05 2.52
N VAL A 144 -18.73 -6.74 3.00
CA VAL A 144 -17.75 -7.71 3.48
C VAL A 144 -17.37 -7.42 4.92
N LYS A 145 -16.65 -8.34 5.56
CA LYS A 145 -16.11 -8.10 6.90
C LYS A 145 -15.06 -6.99 6.85
N VAL A 146 -15.38 -5.85 7.45
CA VAL A 146 -14.44 -4.71 7.51
C VAL A 146 -13.46 -4.91 8.66
N ARG A 147 -12.18 -5.08 8.34
CA ARG A 147 -11.09 -5.11 9.34
C ARG A 147 -10.84 -3.70 9.86
N THR A 148 -10.34 -3.57 11.09
CA THR A 148 -10.13 -2.26 11.71
C THR A 148 -8.76 -2.13 12.33
N ILE A 149 -8.05 -1.06 11.99
CA ILE A 149 -6.84 -0.60 12.67
C ILE A 149 -7.17 0.70 13.39
N ASN A 150 -6.64 0.86 14.60
CA ASN A 150 -6.64 2.13 15.32
C ASN A 150 -5.19 2.60 15.44
N ASP A 151 -4.94 3.89 15.25
CA ASP A 151 -3.61 4.49 15.35
C ASP A 151 -2.92 4.25 16.71
N GLU A 152 -3.71 4.07 17.77
CA GLU A 152 -3.21 3.69 19.11
C GLU A 152 -2.49 2.34 19.18
N ASN A 153 -2.71 1.45 18.19
CA ASN A 153 -2.04 0.15 18.09
C ASN A 153 -0.78 0.20 17.22
N ILE A 154 -0.41 1.37 16.71
CA ILE A 154 0.77 1.56 15.88
C ILE A 154 1.98 1.84 16.77
N THR A 155 3.06 1.12 16.51
CA THR A 155 4.29 1.19 17.30
C THR A 155 5.34 2.03 16.58
N ASN A 156 5.89 3.01 17.29
CA ASN A 156 7.15 3.65 16.93
C ASN A 156 8.28 3.02 17.74
N SER A 157 9.46 2.89 17.15
CA SER A 157 10.62 2.29 17.83
C SER A 157 11.92 2.99 17.44
N ASP A 158 12.83 3.16 18.40
CA ASP A 158 14.20 3.61 18.13
C ASP A 158 15.11 2.45 17.66
N GLN A 159 14.60 1.22 17.63
CA GLN A 159 15.34 0.06 17.16
C GLN A 159 15.43 0.05 15.64
N ALA A 160 16.55 -0.45 15.11
CA ALA A 160 16.74 -0.60 13.67
C ALA A 160 15.80 -1.67 13.07
N LYS A 161 15.30 -2.60 13.88
CA LYS A 161 14.33 -3.61 13.47
C LYS A 161 13.19 -3.67 14.46
N PHE A 162 11.95 -3.56 13.98
CA PHE A 162 10.76 -3.54 14.82
C PHE A 162 9.50 -3.79 14.00
N THR A 163 8.45 -4.20 14.70
CA THR A 163 7.10 -4.36 14.16
C THR A 163 6.34 -3.06 14.33
N ILE A 164 5.83 -2.48 13.24
CA ILE A 164 4.99 -1.27 13.31
C ILE A 164 3.59 -1.67 13.82
N TYR A 165 3.07 -2.81 13.37
CA TYR A 165 1.74 -3.28 13.72
C TYR A 165 1.62 -4.78 13.55
N GLU A 166 0.84 -5.39 14.44
CA GLU A 166 0.48 -6.80 14.39
C GLU A 166 -0.95 -6.99 14.87
N ASP A 167 -1.74 -7.77 14.13
CA ASP A 167 -3.00 -8.33 14.60
C ASP A 167 -3.17 -9.79 14.15
N ASN A 168 -4.38 -10.33 14.32
CA ASN A 168 -4.72 -11.69 13.89
C ASN A 168 -4.78 -11.88 12.37
N TYR A 169 -4.84 -10.80 11.59
CA TYR A 169 -4.96 -10.84 10.14
C TYR A 169 -3.62 -10.62 9.45
N PHE A 170 -2.83 -9.65 9.91
CA PHE A 170 -1.61 -9.27 9.24
C PHE A 170 -0.61 -8.56 10.15
N GLU A 171 0.62 -8.46 9.66
CA GLU A 171 1.75 -7.84 10.35
C GLU A 171 2.60 -7.07 9.36
N PHE A 172 3.18 -5.95 9.81
CA PHE A 172 4.17 -5.23 9.03
C PHE A 172 5.35 -4.75 9.87
N ASP A 173 6.54 -5.14 9.41
CA ASP A 173 7.83 -4.89 10.03
C ASP A 173 8.68 -3.94 9.21
N VAL A 174 9.58 -3.25 9.90
CA VAL A 174 10.69 -2.53 9.31
C VAL A 174 11.99 -3.16 9.78
N ASP A 175 12.91 -3.40 8.83
CA ASP A 175 14.28 -3.77 9.10
C ASP A 175 15.23 -2.79 8.38
N ALA A 176 15.90 -1.98 9.19
CA ALA A 176 16.86 -0.96 8.80
C ALA A 176 18.26 -1.28 9.35
N SER A 177 18.50 -2.52 9.81
CA SER A 177 19.77 -2.93 10.42
C SER A 177 20.95 -2.90 9.44
N ASP A 178 20.68 -3.14 8.15
CA ASP A 178 21.69 -3.17 7.08
C ASP A 178 21.74 -1.86 6.27
N LEU A 179 21.16 -0.77 6.79
CA LEU A 179 21.17 0.53 6.11
C LEU A 179 22.60 1.02 5.83
N LYS A 180 22.86 1.32 4.56
CA LYS A 180 24.16 1.83 4.11
C LYS A 180 24.01 2.90 3.04
N PHE A 181 25.01 3.78 3.00
CA PHE A 181 25.24 4.72 1.92
C PHE A 181 26.32 4.18 0.97
N GLU A 182 26.07 4.27 -0.33
CA GLU A 182 26.98 3.83 -1.38
C GLU A 182 27.17 4.96 -2.40
N TRP A 183 28.40 5.11 -2.87
CA TRP A 183 28.77 6.06 -3.91
C TRP A 183 29.29 5.30 -5.14
N ASN A 184 28.67 5.54 -6.29
CA ASN A 184 29.03 4.90 -7.54
C ASN A 184 29.02 5.92 -8.69
N HIS A 185 30.21 6.40 -9.05
CA HIS A 185 30.43 7.21 -10.24
C HIS A 185 29.51 8.44 -10.41
N GLY A 186 29.28 9.21 -9.35
CA GLY A 186 28.36 10.36 -9.37
C GLY A 186 26.94 10.05 -8.91
N LYS A 187 26.64 8.78 -8.62
CA LYS A 187 25.36 8.33 -8.09
C LYS A 187 25.49 7.99 -6.62
N SER A 188 24.58 8.54 -5.83
CA SER A 188 24.43 8.22 -4.41
C SER A 188 23.27 7.25 -4.24
N LEU A 189 23.51 6.17 -3.50
CA LEU A 189 22.52 5.15 -3.20
C LEU A 189 22.41 4.98 -1.69
N VAL A 190 21.19 4.85 -1.20
CA VAL A 190 20.91 4.43 0.17
C VAL A 190 20.11 3.15 0.10
N SER A 191 20.66 2.05 0.59
CA SER A 191 20.09 0.71 0.47
C SER A 191 20.08 -0.01 1.82
N GLY A 192 19.36 -1.13 1.92
CA GLY A 192 19.28 -1.96 3.13
C GLY A 192 18.07 -1.69 4.04
N LEU A 193 17.11 -0.87 3.59
CA LEU A 193 15.79 -0.79 4.22
C LEU A 193 14.91 -1.90 3.65
N ASN A 194 14.35 -2.72 4.52
CA ASN A 194 13.32 -3.70 4.17
C ASN A 194 12.03 -3.36 4.91
N ILE A 195 10.91 -3.46 4.21
CA ILE A 195 9.59 -3.49 4.82
C ILE A 195 8.98 -4.85 4.53
N THR A 196 8.62 -5.61 5.56
CA THR A 196 8.05 -6.94 5.40
C THR A 196 6.59 -6.92 5.77
N TYR A 197 5.75 -7.48 4.90
CA TYR A 197 4.32 -7.62 5.11
C TYR A 197 3.95 -9.10 5.17
N ARG A 198 3.16 -9.50 6.17
CA ARG A 198 2.71 -10.88 6.35
C ARG A 198 1.20 -10.95 6.44
N ASN A 199 0.60 -11.78 5.60
CA ASN A 199 -0.81 -12.18 5.72
C ASN A 199 -0.89 -13.46 6.54
N LYS A 200 -1.62 -13.42 7.65
CA LYS A 200 -1.82 -14.55 8.58
C LYS A 200 -3.11 -15.32 8.30
N THR A 201 -3.78 -15.00 7.19
CA THR A 201 -5.10 -15.53 6.84
C THR A 201 -5.10 -16.25 5.50
N LYS A 202 -6.17 -17.03 5.27
CA LYS A 202 -6.44 -17.72 4.01
C LYS A 202 -7.14 -16.83 2.97
N GLU A 203 -7.39 -15.57 3.31
CA GLU A 203 -8.07 -14.61 2.45
C GLU A 203 -7.06 -13.64 1.85
N ARG A 204 -7.40 -13.01 0.72
CA ARG A 204 -6.62 -11.88 0.18
C ARG A 204 -6.91 -10.64 1.00
N LEU A 205 -5.88 -9.87 1.33
CA LEU A 205 -6.02 -8.67 2.17
C LEU A 205 -5.51 -7.43 1.45
N VAL A 206 -6.24 -6.32 1.53
CA VAL A 206 -5.69 -4.99 1.25
C VAL A 206 -4.79 -4.54 2.41
N VAL A 207 -3.71 -3.84 2.12
CA VAL A 207 -2.78 -3.35 3.16
C VAL A 207 -2.61 -1.83 3.09
N PRO A 208 -2.40 -1.16 4.25
CA PRO A 208 -2.09 0.27 4.25
C PRO A 208 -0.71 0.53 3.65
N PHE A 209 -0.59 1.63 2.90
CA PHE A 209 0.67 2.04 2.32
C PHE A 209 1.57 2.70 3.36
N LEU A 210 2.83 2.27 3.41
CA LEU A 210 3.92 3.07 3.96
C LEU A 210 4.58 3.84 2.80
N SER A 211 5.03 5.06 3.02
CA SER A 211 5.66 5.93 2.03
C SER A 211 7.04 6.31 2.55
N PRO A 212 8.06 5.48 2.25
CA PRO A 212 9.41 5.74 2.67
C PRO A 212 10.04 6.82 1.79
N VAL A 213 10.62 7.84 2.41
CA VAL A 213 11.26 8.97 1.72
C VAL A 213 12.65 9.16 2.30
N CYS A 214 13.68 9.08 1.48
CA CYS A 214 15.03 9.38 1.90
C CYS A 214 15.43 10.80 1.49
N THR A 215 16.09 11.52 2.40
CA THR A 215 16.67 12.83 2.15
C THR A 215 18.16 12.83 2.47
N ILE A 216 18.93 13.53 1.65
CA ILE A 216 20.34 13.83 1.88
C ILE A 216 20.49 15.34 2.02
N ASP A 217 20.94 15.79 3.18
CA ASP A 217 21.47 17.14 3.37
C ASP A 217 22.92 17.15 2.90
N GLY A 218 23.17 17.83 1.79
CA GLY A 218 24.46 17.69 1.12
C GLY A 218 24.74 18.75 0.06
N LEU A 219 25.62 18.38 -0.86
CA LEU A 219 26.14 19.21 -1.92
C LEU A 219 25.80 18.61 -3.27
N LYS A 220 25.51 19.48 -4.24
CA LYS A 220 25.42 19.06 -5.63
C LYS A 220 26.83 18.92 -6.20
N LEU A 221 27.13 17.75 -6.74
CA LEU A 221 28.44 17.41 -7.33
C LEU A 221 28.86 18.43 -8.38
N GLN A 222 27.94 18.82 -9.26
CA GLN A 222 28.19 19.76 -10.36
C GLN A 222 28.56 21.18 -9.92
N ASP A 223 28.23 21.55 -8.68
CA ASP A 223 28.56 22.87 -8.13
C ASP A 223 29.96 22.86 -7.49
N GLN A 224 30.63 21.70 -7.45
CA GLN A 224 31.99 21.55 -6.91
C GLN A 224 33.04 21.80 -8.00
N LYS A 225 34.12 22.53 -7.66
CA LYS A 225 35.19 22.89 -8.61
C LYS A 225 35.87 21.69 -9.28
N ASN A 226 35.85 20.53 -8.62
CA ASN A 226 36.49 19.29 -9.04
C ASN A 226 35.46 18.17 -9.31
N ALA A 227 34.25 18.52 -9.75
CA ALA A 227 33.14 17.58 -10.01
C ALA A 227 33.55 16.32 -10.79
N ASP A 228 34.30 16.46 -11.89
CA ASP A 228 34.75 15.32 -12.71
C ASP A 228 35.72 14.38 -11.98
N GLN A 229 36.51 14.91 -11.06
CA GLN A 229 37.40 14.11 -10.21
C GLN A 229 36.61 13.40 -9.12
N LEU A 230 35.75 14.14 -8.40
CA LEU A 230 34.88 13.60 -7.35
C LEU A 230 33.99 12.47 -7.87
N LYS A 231 33.48 12.62 -9.10
CA LYS A 231 32.69 11.59 -9.77
C LYS A 231 33.44 10.27 -9.88
N LYS A 232 34.77 10.27 -10.05
CA LYS A 232 35.57 9.06 -10.25
C LYS A 232 36.10 8.45 -8.95
N MET A 233 35.95 9.14 -7.83
CA MET A 233 36.39 8.65 -6.53
C MET A 233 35.51 7.51 -6.03
N ASN A 234 36.11 6.60 -5.25
CA ASN A 234 35.34 5.68 -4.41
C ASN A 234 34.83 6.38 -3.13
N LEU A 235 33.99 5.70 -2.34
CA LEU A 235 33.40 6.27 -1.13
C LEU A 235 34.45 6.70 -0.09
N ASP A 236 35.49 5.92 0.14
CA ASP A 236 36.52 6.21 1.15
C ASP A 236 37.38 7.42 0.75
N GLU A 237 37.64 7.60 -0.54
CA GLU A 237 38.31 8.78 -1.09
C GLU A 237 37.43 10.02 -0.98
N LEU A 238 36.14 9.87 -1.28
CA LEU A 238 35.15 10.95 -1.21
C LEU A 238 34.96 11.47 0.21
N LYS A 239 34.89 10.56 1.21
CA LYS A 239 34.80 10.89 2.64
C LYS A 239 35.98 11.70 3.18
N LYS A 240 37.15 11.60 2.53
CA LYS A 240 38.37 12.32 2.93
C LYS A 240 38.48 13.70 2.30
N GLN A 241 37.58 14.06 1.37
CA GLN A 241 37.60 15.37 0.74
C GLN A 241 37.16 16.46 1.72
N ASP A 242 37.87 17.58 1.74
CA ASP A 242 37.46 18.76 2.48
C ASP A 242 36.54 19.62 1.59
N PHE A 243 35.26 19.68 1.95
CA PHE A 243 34.27 20.49 1.26
C PHE A 243 34.11 21.89 1.87
N LYS A 244 34.94 22.29 2.84
CA LYS A 244 34.87 23.61 3.47
C LYS A 244 35.13 24.74 2.50
N VAL A 245 34.43 25.84 2.71
CA VAL A 245 34.61 27.09 1.96
C VAL A 245 35.17 28.14 2.90
N ASN A 246 36.39 28.61 2.64
CA ASN A 246 37.10 29.57 3.49
C ASN A 246 37.22 29.11 4.97
N GLY A 247 37.40 27.81 5.21
CA GLY A 247 37.51 27.24 6.56
C GLY A 247 36.18 27.04 7.30
N HIS A 248 35.06 27.38 6.67
CA HIS A 248 33.71 27.14 7.20
C HIS A 248 33.08 25.89 6.61
N ALA A 249 32.19 25.25 7.39
CA ALA A 249 31.41 24.10 6.94
C ALA A 249 30.69 24.40 5.61
N PRO A 250 30.57 23.40 4.72
CA PRO A 250 29.88 23.58 3.46
C PRO A 250 28.41 23.99 3.67
N LYS A 251 27.90 24.88 2.82
CA LYS A 251 26.46 25.20 2.82
C LYS A 251 25.70 24.07 2.13
N THR A 252 24.98 23.27 2.92
CA THR A 252 24.19 22.15 2.41
C THR A 252 22.81 22.56 1.94
N THR A 253 22.20 21.73 1.11
CA THR A 253 20.79 21.77 0.72
C THR A 253 20.20 20.37 0.89
N SER A 254 18.90 20.28 1.19
CA SER A 254 18.22 19.00 1.30
C SER A 254 17.76 18.51 -0.07
N PHE A 255 18.12 17.27 -0.41
CA PHE A 255 17.73 16.59 -1.64
C PHE A 255 16.87 15.38 -1.30
N THR A 256 15.81 15.14 -2.07
CA THR A 256 14.95 13.96 -1.92
C THR A 256 15.32 12.89 -2.95
N GLY A 257 15.48 11.66 -2.49
CA GLY A 257 15.84 10.52 -3.34
C GLY A 257 14.62 9.89 -3.99
N THR A 258 14.84 9.22 -5.13
CA THR A 258 13.82 8.38 -5.76
C THR A 258 13.84 7.00 -5.12
N ALA A 259 12.72 6.58 -4.53
CA ALA A 259 12.57 5.24 -3.97
C ALA A 259 12.31 4.22 -5.09
N LEU A 260 13.04 3.10 -5.05
CA LEU A 260 12.92 1.96 -5.96
C LEU A 260 12.58 0.69 -5.18
N GLY A 261 11.87 -0.24 -5.84
CA GLY A 261 11.57 -1.57 -5.30
C GLY A 261 10.35 -1.66 -4.39
N TYR A 262 9.53 -0.60 -4.32
CA TYR A 262 8.47 -0.49 -3.34
C TYR A 262 7.12 -0.09 -3.95
N GLN A 263 6.20 -1.06 -4.03
CA GLN A 263 4.78 -0.82 -4.13
C GLN A 263 4.01 -2.10 -3.77
N LEU A 264 3.40 -2.16 -2.58
CA LEU A 264 2.59 -3.29 -2.16
C LEU A 264 1.17 -2.84 -1.86
N TYR A 265 0.21 -3.42 -2.57
CA TYR A 265 -1.19 -3.02 -2.56
C TYR A 265 -2.10 -4.01 -1.83
N TYR A 266 -1.78 -5.30 -1.95
CA TYR A 266 -2.51 -6.38 -1.32
C TYR A 266 -1.58 -7.57 -1.07
N LEU A 267 -2.02 -8.49 -0.22
CA LEU A 267 -1.36 -9.75 0.05
C LEU A 267 -2.25 -10.91 -0.40
N SER A 268 -1.64 -11.89 -1.05
CA SER A 268 -2.25 -13.20 -1.29
C SER A 268 -2.41 -13.97 0.03
N PRO A 269 -3.27 -15.00 0.07
CA PRO A 269 -3.42 -15.86 1.25
C PRO A 269 -2.08 -16.35 1.78
N GLU A 270 -1.86 -16.23 3.09
CA GLU A 270 -0.69 -16.75 3.80
C GLU A 270 0.67 -16.24 3.25
N GLN A 271 0.64 -15.13 2.49
CA GLN A 271 1.82 -14.58 1.82
C GLN A 271 2.67 -13.74 2.78
N GLU A 272 3.99 -13.96 2.72
CA GLU A 272 5.00 -13.03 3.21
C GLU A 272 5.68 -12.34 2.02
N VAL A 273 5.76 -11.00 2.06
CA VAL A 273 6.44 -10.19 1.06
C VAL A 273 7.47 -9.31 1.76
N VAL A 274 8.74 -9.46 1.37
CA VAL A 274 9.80 -8.54 1.76
C VAL A 274 9.99 -7.53 0.63
N CYS A 275 9.82 -6.25 0.94
CA CYS A 275 10.02 -5.15 0.01
C CYS A 275 11.38 -4.48 0.29
N PRO A 276 12.45 -4.84 -0.44
CA PRO A 276 13.73 -4.16 -0.33
C PRO A 276 13.66 -2.79 -1.02
N ILE A 277 14.08 -1.76 -0.30
CA ILE A 277 14.00 -0.37 -0.76
C ILE A 277 15.40 0.16 -0.98
N THR A 278 15.60 0.75 -2.16
CA THR A 278 16.79 1.54 -2.48
C THR A 278 16.38 2.94 -2.84
N PHE A 279 17.08 3.94 -2.32
CA PHE A 279 16.90 5.33 -2.70
C PHE A 279 18.05 5.79 -3.56
N GLU A 280 17.72 6.41 -4.69
CA GLU A 280 18.70 6.92 -5.63
C GLU A 280 18.72 8.44 -5.63
N PHE A 281 19.93 8.99 -5.64
CA PHE A 281 20.19 10.43 -5.74
C PHE A 281 21.19 10.66 -6.87
N GLU A 282 20.82 11.52 -7.81
CA GLU A 282 21.72 11.90 -8.89
C GLU A 282 22.63 13.05 -8.45
N ASN A 283 23.95 12.84 -8.49
CA ASN A 283 24.94 13.89 -8.32
C ASN A 283 24.85 14.62 -6.96
N VAL A 284 24.48 13.91 -5.89
CA VAL A 284 24.40 14.46 -4.52
C VAL A 284 25.47 13.81 -3.66
N ILE A 285 26.26 14.62 -2.95
CA ILE A 285 27.24 14.16 -1.96
C ILE A 285 26.71 14.55 -0.57
N PRO A 286 26.55 13.62 0.40
CA PRO A 286 26.12 13.96 1.75
C PRO A 286 27.19 14.78 2.48
N ASP A 287 26.76 15.62 3.43
CA ASP A 287 27.70 16.25 4.36
C ASP A 287 28.22 15.24 5.39
N PHE A 288 29.37 14.63 5.07
CA PHE A 288 30.02 13.64 5.93
C PHE A 288 30.47 14.19 7.29
N GLU A 289 30.59 15.52 7.46
CA GLU A 289 30.95 16.13 8.75
C GLU A 289 29.72 16.45 9.62
N SER A 290 28.50 16.19 9.13
CA SER A 290 27.26 16.47 9.85
C SER A 290 27.14 15.69 11.17
N LYS A 291 27.13 16.43 12.29
CA LYS A 291 26.98 15.86 13.64
C LYS A 291 25.60 15.25 13.89
N THR A 292 24.59 15.70 13.15
CA THR A 292 23.21 15.23 13.30
C THR A 292 22.85 14.07 12.38
N GLY A 293 23.78 13.70 11.47
CA GLY A 293 23.56 12.82 10.33
C GLY A 293 23.06 13.61 9.13
N ALA A 294 23.67 13.38 7.96
CA ALA A 294 23.29 14.03 6.70
C ALA A 294 22.24 13.24 5.90
N ILE A 295 21.95 12.01 6.29
CA ILE A 295 21.08 11.11 5.55
C ILE A 295 19.97 10.63 6.48
N THR A 296 18.73 10.85 6.08
CA THR A 296 17.54 10.48 6.85
C THR A 296 16.55 9.75 5.97
N ILE A 297 15.85 8.78 6.54
CA ILE A 297 14.72 8.10 5.90
C ILE A 297 13.50 8.34 6.78
N ASN A 298 12.45 8.91 6.20
CA ASN A 298 11.16 9.07 6.84
C ASN A 298 10.19 8.04 6.29
N ILE A 299 9.75 7.10 7.12
CA ILE A 299 8.70 6.14 6.78
C ILE A 299 7.38 6.74 7.26
N ASN A 300 6.46 7.02 6.34
CA ASN A 300 5.22 7.73 6.66
C ASN A 300 3.99 6.93 6.24
N SER A 301 2.89 7.06 6.97
CA SER A 301 1.58 6.65 6.50
C SER A 301 0.52 7.58 7.10
N PRO A 302 -0.02 8.53 6.32
CA PRO A 302 -1.07 9.44 6.79
C PRO A 302 -2.27 8.68 7.36
N ALA A 303 -2.65 7.57 6.72
CA ALA A 303 -3.76 6.75 7.17
C ALA A 303 -3.53 6.17 8.57
N LEU A 304 -2.33 5.67 8.83
CA LEU A 304 -1.95 5.12 10.15
C LEU A 304 -1.59 6.22 11.17
N GLY A 305 -1.45 7.48 10.74
CA GLY A 305 -0.88 8.53 11.59
C GLY A 305 0.58 8.27 11.95
N TYR A 306 1.25 7.47 11.12
CA TYR A 306 2.59 6.98 11.39
C TYR A 306 3.63 7.85 10.69
N SER A 307 4.67 8.23 11.41
CA SER A 307 5.86 8.88 10.86
C SER A 307 7.05 8.52 11.72
N GLN A 308 8.05 7.89 11.11
CA GLN A 308 9.29 7.54 11.79
C GLN A 308 10.49 7.96 10.97
N THR A 309 11.39 8.69 11.62
CA THR A 309 12.68 9.09 11.05
C THR A 309 13.76 8.10 11.49
N ILE A 310 14.45 7.52 10.50
CA ILE A 310 15.62 6.69 10.68
C ILE A 310 16.83 7.47 10.17
N LYS A 311 17.88 7.55 10.97
CA LYS A 311 19.15 8.17 10.57
C LYS A 311 20.07 7.13 9.97
N VAL A 312 20.64 7.42 8.80
CA VAL A 312 21.62 6.55 8.15
C VAL A 312 23.01 7.04 8.53
N LYS A 313 23.89 6.11 8.93
CA LYS A 313 25.29 6.44 9.17
C LYS A 313 25.96 6.69 7.81
N SER A 314 26.35 7.95 7.57
CA SER A 314 27.12 8.37 6.40
C SER A 314 28.58 7.99 6.52
#